data_AF-N2IVC0-F1
#
_entry.id   AF-N2IVC0-F1
#
_cell.length_a   1.000
_cell.length_b   1.000
_cell.length_c   1.000
_cell.angle_alpha   90.00
_cell.angle_beta   90.00
_cell.angle_gamma   90.00
#
_symmetry.space_group_name_H-M   'P 1'
#
loop_
_entity.id
_entity.type
_entity.pdbx_description
1 polymer ?
#
loop_
_entity_poly.entity_id
_entity_poly.type
_entity_poly.pdbx_seq_one_letter_code
_entity_poly.pdbx_strand_id
1 'polypeptide(L)'
;MPFLLVALLAWGIWLWSGDAEQAAQVNYSAQRNEAQDSILVGLTALNDPAVNAFVNEWRSAYPSPTPEQLSRLRIAEQNIRNNPSVALTYTVSWKNTHALCGQLTTPLGDIECTPGI
;
A
#
# COMPACT_ATOMS: atom_id res chain seq x y z
N MET A 1 28.89 -42.39 28.11
CA MET A 1 29.11 -41.41 27.02
C MET A 1 27.76 -40.93 26.45
N PRO A 2 27.06 -39.95 27.07
CA PRO A 2 25.75 -39.47 26.58
C PRO A 2 25.77 -38.03 26.04
N PHE A 3 26.94 -37.46 25.73
CA PHE A 3 27.06 -36.04 25.37
C PHE A 3 26.90 -35.72 23.87
N LEU A 4 26.71 -36.72 23.01
CA LEU A 4 26.67 -36.51 21.55
C LEU A 4 25.26 -36.37 20.94
N LEU A 5 24.19 -36.67 21.69
CA LEU A 5 22.81 -36.59 21.17
C LEU A 5 22.16 -35.20 21.31
N VAL A 6 22.70 -34.32 22.15
CA VAL A 6 22.11 -33.00 22.40
C VAL A 6 22.48 -31.97 21.31
N ALA A 7 23.61 -32.15 20.63
CA ALA A 7 24.07 -31.21 19.60
C ALA A 7 23.29 -31.31 18.27
N LEU A 8 22.77 -32.49 17.92
CA LEU A 8 22.03 -32.70 16.66
C LEU A 8 20.58 -32.20 16.70
N LEU A 9 19.99 -32.06 17.89
CA LEU A 9 18.62 -31.54 18.03
C LEU A 9 18.57 -30.01 17.92
N ALA A 10 19.66 -29.31 18.28
CA ALA A 10 19.70 -27.85 18.21
C ALA A 10 19.82 -27.32 16.77
N TRP A 11 20.44 -28.07 15.85
CA TRP A 11 20.61 -27.65 14.45
C TRP A 11 19.35 -27.84 13.60
N GLY A 12 18.50 -28.83 13.91
CA GLY A 12 17.25 -29.05 13.18
C GLY A 12 16.16 -28.01 13.47
N ILE A 13 16.15 -27.43 14.68
CA ILE A 13 15.12 -26.48 15.11
C ILE A 13 15.29 -25.12 14.43
N TRP A 14 16.54 -24.69 14.19
CA TRP A 14 16.83 -23.38 13.59
C TRP A 14 16.48 -23.30 12.09
N LEU A 15 16.65 -24.42 11.35
CA LEU A 15 16.25 -24.52 9.95
C LEU A 15 14.72 -24.49 9.76
N TRP A 16 13.98 -25.14 10.66
CA TRP A 16 12.52 -25.27 10.50
C TRP A 16 11.75 -24.00 10.91
N SER A 17 12.28 -23.21 11.84
CA SER A 17 11.66 -21.95 12.25
C SER A 17 11.78 -20.85 11.18
N GLY A 18 12.90 -20.79 10.45
CA GLY A 18 13.12 -19.77 9.41
C GLY A 18 12.19 -19.93 8.20
N ASP A 19 11.94 -21.18 7.79
CA ASP A 19 11.02 -21.49 6.68
C ASP A 19 9.57 -21.13 7.01
N ALA A 20 9.14 -21.33 8.25
CA ALA A 20 7.78 -21.02 8.70
C ALA A 20 7.52 -19.50 8.76
N GLU A 21 8.47 -18.72 9.25
CA GLU A 21 8.36 -17.26 9.29
C GLU A 21 8.37 -16.64 7.88
N GLN A 22 9.24 -17.14 6.99
CA GLN A 22 9.24 -16.71 5.59
C GLN A 22 7.94 -17.10 4.88
N ALA A 23 7.44 -18.31 5.08
CA ALA A 23 6.17 -18.76 4.50
C ALA A 23 4.99 -17.90 5.00
N ALA A 24 4.96 -17.56 6.30
CA ALA A 24 3.96 -16.66 6.84
C ALA A 24 4.05 -15.25 6.22
N GLN A 25 5.25 -14.69 6.13
CA GLN A 25 5.49 -13.37 5.56
C GLN A 25 5.11 -13.29 4.08
N VAL A 26 5.43 -14.33 3.30
CA VAL A 26 5.01 -14.46 1.90
C VAL A 26 3.48 -14.49 1.80
N ASN A 27 2.80 -15.29 2.62
CA ASN A 27 1.34 -15.33 2.65
C ASN A 27 0.71 -13.95 2.96
N TYR A 28 1.25 -13.22 3.94
CA TYR A 28 0.74 -11.88 4.27
C TYR A 28 0.96 -10.86 3.15
N SER A 29 2.08 -10.95 2.43
CA SER A 29 2.34 -10.08 1.27
C SER A 29 1.39 -10.39 0.11
N ALA A 30 1.18 -11.68 -0.19
CA ALA A 30 0.27 -12.12 -1.25
C ALA A 30 -1.17 -11.63 -0.99
N GLN A 31 -1.67 -11.76 0.24
CA GLN A 31 -3.01 -11.28 0.61
C GLN A 31 -3.17 -9.77 0.42
N ARG A 32 -2.13 -8.97 0.71
CA ARG A 32 -2.19 -7.52 0.48
C ARG A 32 -2.20 -7.18 -1.00
N ASN A 33 -1.41 -7.89 -1.80
CA ASN A 33 -1.37 -7.70 -3.25
C ASN A 33 -2.74 -8.02 -3.87
N GLU A 34 -3.35 -9.15 -3.48
CA GLU A 34 -4.69 -9.53 -3.90
C GLU A 34 -5.76 -8.50 -3.50
N ALA A 35 -5.69 -8.01 -2.26
CA ALA A 35 -6.61 -6.98 -1.78
C ALA A 35 -6.49 -5.67 -2.58
N GLN A 36 -5.26 -5.25 -2.90
CA GLN A 36 -5.02 -4.10 -3.77
C GLN A 36 -5.58 -4.33 -5.17
N ASP A 37 -5.29 -5.48 -5.79
CA ASP A 37 -5.75 -5.78 -7.14
C ASP A 37 -7.28 -5.79 -7.23
N SER A 38 -7.96 -6.36 -6.24
CA SER A 38 -9.42 -6.34 -6.15
C SER A 38 -9.98 -4.91 -6.15
N ILE A 39 -9.42 -4.02 -5.34
CA ILE A 39 -9.84 -2.61 -5.27
C ILE A 39 -9.59 -1.90 -6.60
N LEU A 40 -8.39 -2.05 -7.18
CA LEU A 40 -8.01 -1.35 -8.41
C LEU A 40 -8.81 -1.82 -9.63
N VAL A 41 -9.12 -3.12 -9.72
CA VAL A 41 -10.03 -3.66 -10.74
C VAL A 41 -11.43 -3.08 -10.56
N GLY A 42 -11.92 -3.02 -9.31
CA GLY A 42 -13.21 -2.41 -8.99
C GLY A 42 -13.30 -0.94 -9.37
N LEU A 43 -12.22 -0.18 -9.21
CA LEU A 43 -12.13 1.23 -9.64
C LEU A 43 -12.07 1.37 -11.16
N THR A 44 -11.30 0.52 -11.84
CA THR A 44 -11.21 0.53 -13.32
C THR A 44 -12.58 0.32 -13.97
N ALA A 45 -13.48 -0.44 -13.34
CA ALA A 45 -14.84 -0.67 -13.82
C ALA A 45 -15.71 0.60 -13.85
N LEU A 46 -15.32 1.69 -13.20
CA LEU A 46 -16.00 2.99 -13.30
C LEU A 46 -15.84 3.65 -14.68
N ASN A 47 -14.89 3.17 -15.49
CA ASN A 47 -14.63 3.63 -16.86
C ASN A 47 -14.43 5.15 -16.99
N ASP A 48 -13.81 5.75 -15.98
CA ASP A 48 -13.49 7.18 -15.93
C ASP A 48 -12.00 7.40 -16.23
N PRO A 49 -11.63 8.34 -17.13
CA PRO A 49 -10.23 8.60 -17.49
C PRO A 49 -9.34 9.00 -16.31
N ALA A 50 -9.85 9.79 -15.37
CA ALA A 50 -9.11 10.21 -14.18
C ALA A 50 -8.88 9.05 -13.22
N VAL A 51 -9.88 8.17 -13.07
CA VAL A 51 -9.76 6.95 -12.27
C VAL A 51 -8.72 6.01 -12.87
N ASN A 52 -8.70 5.85 -14.19
CA ASN A 52 -7.70 5.03 -14.87
C ASN A 52 -6.27 5.59 -14.72
N ALA A 53 -6.11 6.91 -14.78
CA ALA A 53 -4.83 7.57 -14.51
C ALA A 53 -4.35 7.27 -13.08
N PHE A 54 -5.23 7.46 -12.09
CA PHE A 54 -4.94 7.13 -10.69
C PHE A 54 -4.54 5.65 -10.50
N VAL A 55 -5.31 4.71 -11.07
CA VAL A 55 -5.02 3.27 -10.93
C VAL A 55 -3.64 2.92 -11.49
N ASN A 56 -3.29 3.48 -12.66
CA ASN A 56 -1.99 3.24 -13.28
C ASN A 56 -0.85 3.80 -12.44
N GLU A 57 -0.98 5.03 -11.96
CA GLU A 57 0.02 5.65 -11.10
C GLU A 57 0.17 4.91 -9.76
N TRP A 58 -0.93 4.47 -9.16
CA TRP A 58 -0.92 3.69 -7.92
C TRP A 58 -0.17 2.38 -8.08
N ARG A 59 -0.45 1.60 -9.14
CA ARG A 59 0.27 0.35 -9.42
C ARG A 59 1.77 0.57 -9.62
N SER A 60 2.13 1.66 -10.28
CA SER A 60 3.53 2.00 -10.52
C SER A 60 4.24 2.43 -9.23
N ALA A 61 3.56 3.17 -8.35
CA ALA A 61 4.14 3.66 -7.10
C ALA A 61 4.25 2.56 -6.04
N TYR A 62 3.24 1.69 -5.95
CA TYR A 62 3.11 0.68 -4.90
C TYR A 62 2.82 -0.72 -5.49
N PRO A 63 3.80 -1.32 -6.19
CA PRO A 63 3.62 -2.65 -6.79
C PRO A 63 3.42 -3.76 -5.73
N SER A 64 3.90 -3.54 -4.51
CA SER A 64 3.68 -4.40 -3.35
C SER A 64 3.31 -3.52 -2.15
N PRO A 65 2.02 -3.30 -1.86
CA PRO A 65 1.60 -2.34 -0.84
C PRO A 65 1.97 -2.75 0.58
N THR A 66 2.37 -1.77 1.38
CA THR A 66 2.38 -1.88 2.85
C THR A 66 0.95 -1.84 3.41
N PRO A 67 0.72 -2.25 4.67
CA PRO A 67 -0.58 -2.11 5.32
C PRO A 67 -1.15 -0.68 5.29
N GLU A 68 -0.29 0.33 5.48
CA GLU A 68 -0.68 1.74 5.46
C GLU A 68 -1.10 2.18 4.06
N GLN A 69 -0.36 1.77 3.03
CA GLN A 69 -0.70 2.06 1.64
C GLN A 69 -2.03 1.41 1.26
N LEU A 70 -2.27 0.17 1.66
CA LEU A 70 -3.55 -0.50 1.42
C LEU A 70 -4.71 0.18 2.16
N SER A 71 -4.47 0.71 3.37
CA SER A 71 -5.46 1.52 4.09
C SER A 71 -5.79 2.82 3.33
N ARG A 72 -4.75 3.55 2.86
CA ARG A 72 -4.92 4.74 2.01
C ARG A 72 -5.70 4.43 0.73
N LEU A 73 -5.44 3.28 0.11
CA LEU A 73 -6.16 2.84 -1.09
C LEU A 73 -7.65 2.66 -0.83
N ARG A 74 -8.03 2.06 0.30
CA ARG A 74 -9.45 1.89 0.66
C ARG A 74 -10.17 3.21 0.88
N ILE A 75 -9.50 4.19 1.48
CA ILE A 75 -10.05 5.54 1.65
C ILE A 75 -10.22 6.22 0.30
N ALA A 76 -9.21 6.14 -0.58
CA ALA A 76 -9.30 6.66 -1.93
C ALA A 76 -10.43 6.00 -2.73
N GLU A 77 -10.59 4.68 -2.61
CA GLU A 77 -11.68 3.94 -3.27
C GLU A 77 -13.06 4.49 -2.87
N GLN A 78 -13.31 4.66 -1.58
CA GLN A 78 -14.59 5.19 -1.10
C GLN A 78 -14.86 6.59 -1.67
N ASN A 79 -13.86 7.47 -1.65
CA ASN A 79 -13.99 8.82 -2.16
C ASN A 79 -14.22 8.87 -3.68
N ILE A 80 -13.50 8.04 -4.44
CA ILE A 80 -13.61 7.94 -5.89
C ILE A 80 -14.96 7.36 -6.30
N ARG A 81 -15.47 6.34 -5.59
CA ARG A 81 -16.80 5.78 -5.85
C ARG A 81 -17.91 6.81 -5.62
N ASN A 82 -17.75 7.69 -4.63
CA ASN A 82 -18.68 8.78 -4.37
C ASN A 82 -18.57 9.90 -5.43
N ASN A 83 -17.36 10.21 -5.87
CA ASN A 83 -17.10 11.21 -6.91
C ASN A 83 -15.84 10.86 -7.73
N PRO A 84 -15.99 10.32 -8.95
CA PRO A 84 -14.86 9.90 -9.78
C PRO A 84 -13.83 11.00 -10.08
N SER A 85 -14.27 12.27 -10.15
CA SER A 85 -13.39 13.40 -10.43
C SER A 85 -12.31 13.63 -9.36
N VAL A 86 -12.53 13.13 -8.13
CA VAL A 86 -11.57 13.22 -7.03
C VAL A 86 -10.36 12.31 -7.27
N ALA A 87 -10.42 11.33 -8.19
CA ALA A 87 -9.28 10.47 -8.49
C ALA A 87 -8.01 11.24 -8.86
N LEU A 88 -8.14 12.38 -9.56
CA LEU A 88 -7.00 13.22 -9.91
C LEU A 88 -6.25 13.75 -8.68
N THR A 89 -6.93 13.97 -7.56
CA THR A 89 -6.28 14.49 -6.34
C THR A 89 -5.33 13.49 -5.71
N TYR A 90 -5.45 12.20 -6.05
CA TYR A 90 -4.54 11.15 -5.56
C TYR A 90 -3.34 10.91 -6.48
N THR A 91 -3.20 11.64 -7.58
CA THR A 91 -2.11 11.48 -8.55
C THR A 91 -0.83 12.23 -8.15
N VAL A 92 0.31 11.80 -8.67
CA VAL A 92 1.60 12.50 -8.58
C VAL A 92 1.49 13.89 -9.23
N SER A 93 0.75 13.99 -10.33
CA SER A 93 0.51 15.27 -11.01
C SER A 93 -0.12 16.30 -10.06
N TRP A 94 -1.12 15.90 -9.28
CA TRP A 94 -1.74 16.80 -8.29
C TRP A 94 -0.76 17.20 -7.19
N LYS A 95 0.00 16.24 -6.67
CA LYS A 95 1.03 16.49 -5.65
C LYS A 95 2.08 17.50 -6.11
N ASN A 96 2.56 17.37 -7.35
CA ASN A 96 3.53 18.29 -7.92
C ASN A 96 2.97 19.70 -8.10
N THR A 97 1.69 19.81 -8.47
CA THR A 97 1.02 21.10 -8.65
C THR A 97 0.74 21.78 -7.30
N HIS A 98 0.54 20.98 -6.25
CA HIS A 98 0.24 21.44 -4.90
C HIS A 98 1.43 21.25 -3.96
N ALA A 99 2.67 21.17 -4.45
CA ALA A 99 3.85 20.85 -3.64
C ALA A 99 4.14 21.85 -2.50
N LEU A 100 3.58 23.07 -2.56
CA LEU A 100 3.68 24.11 -1.52
C LEU A 100 2.73 23.87 -0.33
N CYS A 101 1.86 22.88 -0.44
CA CYS A 101 1.02 22.43 0.65
C CYS A 101 1.85 21.97 1.85
N GLY A 102 1.73 22.67 2.98
CA GLY A 102 2.53 22.46 4.19
C GLY A 102 3.75 23.38 4.33
N GLN A 103 4.11 24.14 3.30
CA GLN A 103 5.21 25.12 3.36
C GLN A 103 4.71 26.56 3.62
N LEU A 104 3.40 26.76 3.54
CA LEU A 104 2.72 28.02 3.82
C LEU A 104 1.95 27.90 5.14
N THR A 105 2.59 28.30 6.25
CA THR A 105 1.88 28.60 7.49
C THR A 105 1.20 29.96 7.32
N THR A 106 -0.12 29.96 7.26
CA THR A 106 -0.88 31.22 7.29
C THR A 106 -1.14 31.61 8.75
N PRO A 107 -1.30 32.90 9.08
CA PRO A 107 -1.62 33.34 10.44
C PRO A 107 -2.98 32.82 10.97
N LEU A 108 -3.75 32.09 10.14
CA LEU A 108 -5.04 31.50 10.48
C LEU A 108 -4.99 29.97 10.69
N GLY A 109 -3.81 29.34 10.58
CA GLY A 109 -3.63 27.90 10.81
C GLY A 109 -2.86 27.19 9.69
N ASP A 110 -2.48 25.94 9.97
CA ASP A 110 -1.82 25.04 9.02
C ASP A 110 -2.78 24.69 7.88
N ILE A 111 -2.31 24.81 6.65
CA ILE A 111 -3.03 24.31 5.48
C ILE A 111 -2.83 22.80 5.46
N GLU A 112 -3.79 22.05 6.02
CA GLU A 112 -3.83 20.59 5.91
C GLU A 112 -4.03 20.20 4.45
N CYS A 113 -2.99 19.64 3.84
CA CYS A 113 -3.09 19.07 2.52
C CYS A 113 -2.70 17.60 2.56
N THR A 114 -3.63 16.76 2.17
CA THR A 114 -3.35 15.50 1.48
C THR A 114 -4.52 15.27 0.53
N PRO A 115 -4.28 15.03 -0.77
CA PRO A 115 -3.66 13.76 -1.15
C PRO A 115 -2.75 13.83 -2.39
N GLY A 116 -2.11 12.73 -2.72
CA GLY A 116 -1.16 12.62 -3.81
C GLY A 116 -0.17 11.54 -3.41
N ILE A 117 0.03 10.53 -4.25
CA ILE A 117 0.96 9.44 -3.97
C ILE A 117 2.41 9.89 -3.94
#